data_AF-A0AAW6EAM0-F1
#
_entry.id   AF-A0AAW6EAM0-F1
#
_cell.length_a   1.000
_cell.length_b   1.000
_cell.length_c   1.000
_cell.angle_alpha   90.00
_cell.angle_beta   90.00
_cell.angle_gamma   90.00
#
_symmetry.space_group_name_H-M   'P 1'
#
loop_
_entity.id
_entity.type
_entity.pdbx_description
1 polymer ?
#
loop_
_entity_poly.entity_id
_entity_poly.type
_entity_poly.pdbx_seq_one_letter_code
_entity_poly.pdbx_strand_id
1 'polypeptide(L)'
;MSKNRYCGILLYSVISFLISALSFILIPFSNFEGTKLQKALAYMVGFIFWIGLIVGLILTHYLGKIREKHNYRKYFLPGILCFFKNKKSRFIDILMIVSAIAFIIVKTLFSNEILVLSITLSLLVFSVYIHSVLNGNNYAFAVKKGVHQ
;
A
#
# COMPACT_ATOMS: atom_id res chain seq x y z
N MET A 1 25.01 -8.95 -3.68
CA MET A 1 23.62 -9.46 -3.51
C MET A 1 22.91 -9.39 -4.86
N SER A 2 22.15 -10.43 -5.27
CA SER A 2 21.54 -10.47 -6.60
C SER A 2 20.27 -9.60 -6.69
N LYS A 3 20.06 -8.96 -7.85
CA LYS A 3 18.88 -8.15 -8.21
C LYS A 3 17.55 -8.81 -7.84
N ASN A 4 17.45 -10.12 -8.01
CA ASN A 4 16.25 -10.90 -7.72
C ASN A 4 15.82 -10.80 -6.25
N ARG A 5 16.77 -10.65 -5.32
CA ARG A 5 16.48 -10.54 -3.89
C ARG A 5 15.82 -9.21 -3.53
N TYR A 6 16.27 -8.10 -4.10
CA TYR A 6 15.69 -6.77 -3.83
C TYR A 6 14.28 -6.64 -4.39
N CYS A 7 14.06 -7.18 -5.60
CA CYS A 7 12.72 -7.31 -6.17
C CYS A 7 11.81 -8.19 -5.30
N GLY A 8 12.33 -9.28 -4.74
CA GLY A 8 11.59 -10.15 -3.82
C GLY A 8 11.13 -9.42 -2.55
N ILE A 9 12.04 -8.71 -1.87
CA ILE A 9 11.69 -7.92 -0.67
C ILE A 9 10.60 -6.89 -0.98
N LEU A 10 10.75 -6.19 -2.10
CA LEU A 10 9.78 -5.21 -2.55
C LEU A 10 8.41 -5.84 -2.87
N LEU A 11 8.41 -7.01 -3.54
CA LEU A 11 7.19 -7.75 -3.85
C LEU A 11 6.47 -8.18 -2.57
N TYR A 12 7.19 -8.74 -1.59
CA TYR A 12 6.59 -9.11 -0.31
C TYR A 12 6.00 -7.91 0.42
N SER A 13 6.68 -6.75 0.39
CA SER A 13 6.12 -5.52 0.95
C SER A 13 4.81 -5.12 0.27
N VAL A 14 4.74 -5.21 -1.06
CA VAL A 14 3.53 -4.91 -1.84
C VAL A 14 2.40 -5.89 -1.51
N ILE A 15 2.70 -7.19 -1.36
CA ILE A 15 1.72 -8.20 -0.95
C ILE A 15 1.19 -7.90 0.46
N SER A 16 2.05 -7.54 1.41
CA SER A 16 1.63 -7.17 2.77
C SER A 16 0.73 -5.93 2.78
N PHE A 17 1.05 -4.92 1.97
CA PHE A 17 0.20 -3.74 1.77
C PHE A 17 -1.14 -4.07 1.10
N LEU A 18 -1.15 -5.00 0.14
CA LEU A 18 -2.37 -5.48 -0.49
C LEU A 18 -3.27 -6.19 0.53
N ILE A 19 -2.73 -7.09 1.33
CA ILE A 19 -3.47 -7.80 2.40
C ILE A 19 -4.05 -6.80 3.40
N SER A 20 -3.25 -5.82 3.83
CA SER A 20 -3.70 -4.75 4.73
C SER A 20 -4.88 -3.99 4.12
N ALA A 21 -4.79 -3.57 2.87
CA ALA A 21 -5.87 -2.83 2.21
C ALA A 21 -7.13 -3.69 1.97
N LEU A 22 -6.99 -4.94 1.52
CA LEU A 22 -8.13 -5.83 1.27
C LEU A 22 -8.92 -6.16 2.55
N SER A 23 -8.33 -6.02 3.73
CA SER A 23 -9.05 -6.20 5.00
C SER A 23 -10.27 -5.27 5.12
N PHE A 24 -10.25 -4.08 4.51
CA PHE A 24 -11.39 -3.16 4.54
C PHE A 24 -12.65 -3.76 3.90
N ILE A 25 -12.51 -4.63 2.89
CA ILE A 25 -13.66 -5.28 2.22
C ILE A 25 -14.46 -6.16 3.18
N LEU A 26 -13.84 -6.63 4.26
CA LEU A 26 -14.49 -7.48 5.26
C LEU A 26 -15.28 -6.67 6.31
N ILE A 27 -15.13 -5.35 6.36
CA ILE A 27 -15.80 -4.48 7.34
C ILE A 27 -17.33 -4.64 7.36
N PRO A 28 -18.04 -4.68 6.21
CA PRO A 28 -19.50 -4.81 6.21
C PRO A 28 -20.02 -6.08 6.90
N PHE A 29 -19.17 -7.11 7.00
CA PHE A 29 -19.50 -8.40 7.63
C PHE A 29 -19.07 -8.47 9.10
N SER A 30 -18.40 -7.43 9.59
CA SER A 30 -17.86 -7.35 10.94
C SER A 30 -18.66 -6.38 11.81
N ASN A 31 -18.93 -6.75 13.05
CA ASN A 31 -19.68 -5.90 13.98
C ASN A 31 -19.29 -6.24 15.44
N PHE A 32 -18.78 -5.25 16.18
CA PHE A 32 -18.37 -5.41 17.59
C PHE A 32 -19.55 -5.62 18.56
N GLU A 33 -20.76 -5.23 18.16
CA GLU A 33 -21.99 -5.40 18.94
C GLU A 33 -22.84 -6.58 18.43
N GLY A 34 -22.41 -7.22 17.34
CA GLY A 34 -23.14 -8.31 16.70
C GLY A 34 -22.96 -9.68 17.37
N THR A 35 -23.19 -10.73 16.58
CA THR A 35 -23.01 -12.12 17.02
C THR A 35 -21.55 -12.42 17.40
N LYS A 36 -21.30 -13.52 18.13
CA LYS A 36 -19.93 -13.98 18.45
C LYS A 36 -19.02 -14.05 17.22
N LEU A 37 -19.56 -14.51 16.09
CA LEU A 37 -18.85 -14.58 14.81
C LEU A 37 -18.50 -13.19 14.26
N GLN A 38 -19.45 -12.25 14.26
CA GLN A 38 -19.23 -10.88 13.78
C GLN A 38 -18.21 -10.12 14.63
N LYS A 39 -18.20 -10.35 15.95
CA LYS A 39 -17.18 -9.81 16.85
C LYS A 39 -15.80 -10.38 16.54
N ALA A 40 -15.70 -11.70 16.37
CA ALA A 40 -14.45 -12.36 16.00
C ALA A 40 -13.91 -11.84 14.66
N LEU A 41 -14.78 -11.67 13.66
CA LEU A 41 -14.43 -11.06 12.38
C LEU A 41 -13.91 -9.63 12.54
N ALA A 42 -14.53 -8.81 13.39
CA ALA A 42 -14.09 -7.43 13.62
C ALA A 42 -12.66 -7.35 14.17
N TYR A 43 -12.32 -8.19 15.17
CA TYR A 43 -10.96 -8.29 15.68
C TYR A 43 -9.98 -8.84 14.62
N MET A 44 -10.39 -9.85 13.86
CA MET A 44 -9.57 -10.43 12.79
C MET A 44 -9.25 -9.40 11.70
N VAL A 45 -10.23 -8.60 11.28
CA VAL A 45 -10.05 -7.54 10.28
C VAL A 45 -9.01 -6.53 10.75
N GLY A 46 -9.16 -6.02 11.99
CA GLY A 46 -8.18 -5.11 12.58
C GLY A 46 -6.78 -5.73 12.65
N PHE A 47 -6.69 -7.00 13.04
CA PHE A 47 -5.42 -7.72 13.13
C PHE A 47 -4.73 -7.88 11.75
N ILE A 48 -5.47 -8.31 10.73
CA ILE A 48 -4.97 -8.45 9.35
C ILE A 48 -4.49 -7.09 8.82
N PHE A 49 -5.28 -6.03 9.05
CA PHE A 49 -4.92 -4.66 8.66
C PHE A 49 -3.56 -4.26 9.24
N TRP A 50 -3.42 -4.33 10.57
CA TRP A 50 -2.22 -3.87 11.27
C TRP A 50 -0.99 -4.71 10.95
N ILE A 51 -1.11 -6.04 10.92
CA ILE A 51 0.02 -6.92 10.58
C ILE A 51 0.49 -6.68 9.14
N GLY A 52 -0.43 -6.64 8.18
CA GLY A 52 -0.07 -6.37 6.79
C GLY A 52 0.65 -5.02 6.64
N LEU A 53 0.17 -3.99 7.33
CA LEU A 53 0.79 -2.66 7.32
C LEU A 53 2.19 -2.68 7.94
N ILE A 54 2.34 -3.22 9.16
CA ILE A 54 3.61 -3.26 9.89
C ILE A 54 4.65 -4.06 9.10
N VAL A 55 4.30 -5.24 8.60
CA VAL A 55 5.21 -6.08 7.81
C VAL A 55 5.63 -5.35 6.53
N GLY A 56 4.70 -4.72 5.82
CA GLY A 56 5.00 -3.92 4.63
C GLY A 56 5.99 -2.77 4.92
N LEU A 57 5.77 -2.04 6.02
CA LEU A 57 6.67 -0.96 6.45
C LEU A 57 8.06 -1.47 6.84
N ILE A 58 8.15 -2.57 7.58
CA ILE A 58 9.43 -3.20 7.98
C ILE A 58 10.22 -3.61 6.73
N LEU A 59 9.59 -4.28 5.77
CA LEU A 59 10.25 -4.72 4.54
C LEU A 59 10.70 -3.53 3.69
N THR A 60 9.87 -2.49 3.58
CA THR A 60 10.24 -1.24 2.88
C THR A 60 11.40 -0.54 3.58
N HIS A 61 11.39 -0.46 4.91
CA HIS A 61 12.47 0.14 5.69
C HIS A 61 13.77 -0.65 5.56
N TYR A 62 13.69 -1.98 5.65
CA TYR A 62 14.83 -2.88 5.47
C TYR A 62 15.47 -2.72 4.09
N LEU A 63 14.67 -2.64 3.03
CA LEU A 63 15.18 -2.34 1.69
C LEU A 63 15.81 -0.94 1.62
N GLY A 64 15.26 0.04 2.35
CA GLY A 64 15.85 1.37 2.53
C GLY A 64 17.23 1.34 3.16
N LYS A 65 17.43 0.51 4.20
CA LYS A 65 18.74 0.31 4.84
C LYS A 65 19.76 -0.34 3.91
N ILE A 66 19.35 -1.34 3.12
CA ILE A 66 20.23 -1.94 2.11
C ILE A 66 20.62 -0.88 1.07
N ARG A 67 19.65 -0.12 0.57
CA ARG A 67 19.88 0.96 -0.40
C ARG A 67 20.86 2.00 0.13
N GLU A 68 20.74 2.39 1.40
CA GLU A 68 21.65 3.33 2.07
C GLU A 68 23.07 2.81 2.17
N LYS A 69 23.27 1.52 2.47
CA LYS A 69 24.59 0.88 2.45
C LYS A 69 25.25 0.91 1.07
N HIS A 70 24.44 0.95 0.01
CA HIS A 70 24.89 1.11 -1.37
C HIS A 70 25.01 2.58 -1.81
N ASN A 71 24.88 3.54 -0.89
CA ASN A 71 24.91 4.98 -1.16
C ASN A 71 23.99 5.43 -2.31
N TYR A 72 22.89 4.71 -2.54
CA TYR A 72 22.01 5.00 -3.67
C TYR A 72 20.88 5.95 -3.27
N ARG A 73 20.81 7.10 -3.93
CA ARG A 73 19.69 8.03 -3.83
C ARG A 73 19.45 8.67 -5.19
N LYS A 74 18.26 8.45 -5.75
CA LYS A 74 17.86 9.05 -7.03
C LYS A 74 17.03 10.33 -6.83
N TYR A 75 16.19 10.34 -5.80
CA TYR A 75 15.25 11.40 -5.50
C TYR A 75 15.57 11.99 -4.12
N PHE A 76 15.46 13.32 -4.01
CA PHE A 76 15.65 14.01 -2.74
C PHE A 76 14.49 13.72 -1.78
N LEU A 77 13.26 13.81 -2.26
CA LEU A 77 12.06 13.60 -1.46
C LEU A 77 11.72 12.12 -1.23
N PRO A 78 11.03 11.78 -0.13
CA PRO A 78 10.47 10.44 0.07
C PRO A 78 9.40 10.13 -0.98
N GLY A 79 9.16 8.84 -1.22
CA GLY A 79 8.26 8.37 -2.27
C GLY A 79 6.83 8.89 -2.16
N ILE A 80 6.31 9.07 -0.95
CA ILE A 80 4.96 9.60 -0.69
C ILE A 80 4.76 11.06 -1.14
N LEU A 81 5.85 11.82 -1.32
CA LEU A 81 5.81 13.20 -1.80
C LEU A 81 6.23 13.30 -3.28
N CYS A 82 6.48 12.16 -3.93
CA CYS A 82 6.96 12.11 -5.29
C CYS A 82 5.84 11.64 -6.22
N PHE A 83 5.56 12.42 -7.26
CA PHE A 83 4.60 12.04 -8.29
C PHE A 83 5.29 11.81 -9.65
N PHE A 84 4.66 10.98 -10.47
CA PHE A 84 4.93 10.75 -11.89
C PHE A 84 6.38 10.35 -12.20
N LYS A 85 7.08 9.68 -11.28
CA LYS A 85 8.51 9.35 -11.43
C LYS A 85 8.81 8.25 -12.46
N ASN A 86 7.81 7.45 -12.84
CA ASN A 86 7.95 6.44 -13.90
C ASN A 86 6.59 6.08 -14.54
N LYS A 87 6.62 5.33 -15.65
CA LYS A 87 5.40 4.92 -16.38
C LYS A 87 4.41 4.16 -15.49
N LYS A 88 4.89 3.24 -14.64
CA LYS A 88 4.03 2.48 -13.73
C LYS A 88 3.48 3.35 -12.60
N SER A 89 4.31 4.21 -12.02
CA SER A 89 3.86 5.11 -10.96
C SER A 89 2.84 6.13 -11.46
N ARG A 90 2.99 6.65 -12.69
CA ARG A 90 1.98 7.54 -13.29
C ARG A 90 0.58 6.93 -13.30
N PHE A 91 0.45 5.66 -13.67
CA PHE A 91 -0.84 4.97 -13.64
C PHE A 91 -1.42 4.90 -12.22
N ILE A 92 -0.58 4.55 -11.24
CA ILE A 92 -0.99 4.46 -9.83
C ILE A 92 -1.32 5.83 -9.23
N ASP A 93 -0.59 6.89 -9.59
CA ASP A 93 -0.85 8.24 -9.11
C ASP A 93 -2.21 8.74 -9.58
N ILE A 94 -2.56 8.47 -10.85
CA ILE A 94 -3.88 8.77 -11.40
C ILE A 94 -4.95 7.93 -10.69
N LEU A 95 -4.70 6.62 -10.52
CA LEU A 95 -5.62 5.73 -9.80
C LEU A 95 -5.86 6.19 -8.35
N MET A 96 -4.83 6.69 -7.68
CA MET A 96 -4.94 7.24 -6.33
C MET A 96 -5.82 8.48 -6.27
N ILE A 97 -5.65 9.41 -7.21
CA ILE A 97 -6.49 10.61 -7.29
C ILE A 97 -7.94 10.23 -7.61
N VAL A 98 -8.16 9.36 -8.60
CA VAL A 98 -9.51 8.90 -8.99
C VAL A 98 -10.19 8.16 -7.85
N SER A 99 -9.48 7.27 -7.15
CA SER A 99 -10.04 6.54 -6.00
C SER A 99 -10.33 7.46 -4.80
N ALA A 100 -9.54 8.52 -4.59
CA ALA A 100 -9.83 9.52 -3.56
C ALA A 100 -11.13 10.28 -3.87
N ILE A 101 -11.28 10.74 -5.12
CA ILE A 101 -12.51 11.40 -5.57
C ILE A 101 -13.71 10.45 -5.45
N ALA A 102 -13.57 9.21 -5.91
CA ALA A 102 -14.62 8.20 -5.83
C ALA A 102 -15.03 7.90 -4.38
N PHE A 103 -14.06 7.77 -3.46
CA PHE A 103 -14.34 7.55 -2.04
C PHE A 103 -15.10 8.74 -1.44
N ILE A 104 -14.73 9.98 -1.77
CA ILE A 104 -15.45 11.18 -1.29
C ILE A 104 -16.89 11.16 -1.81
N ILE A 105 -17.10 10.93 -3.11
CA ILE A 105 -18.43 10.87 -3.72
C ILE A 105 -19.30 9.79 -3.07
N VAL A 106 -18.78 8.57 -2.92
CA VAL A 106 -19.49 7.45 -2.30
C VAL A 106 -19.84 7.78 -0.84
N LYS A 107 -18.89 8.33 -0.09
CA LYS A 107 -19.14 8.74 1.30
C LYS A 107 -20.22 9.81 1.41
N THR A 108 -20.29 10.76 0.48
CA THR A 108 -21.26 11.87 0.52
C THR A 108 -22.65 11.52 -0.01
N LEU A 109 -22.74 10.71 -1.07
CA LEU A 109 -24.00 10.43 -1.77
C LEU A 109 -24.59 9.06 -1.43
N PHE A 110 -23.76 8.10 -1.02
CA PHE A 110 -24.11 6.70 -0.82
C PHE A 110 -23.63 6.20 0.55
N SER A 111 -23.72 7.03 1.59
CA SER A 111 -23.20 6.74 2.94
C SER A 111 -23.74 5.45 3.55
N ASN A 112 -24.92 5.01 3.12
CA ASN A 112 -25.58 3.80 3.61
C ASN A 112 -25.01 2.51 2.95
N GLU A 113 -24.30 2.63 1.84
CA GLU A 113 -23.71 1.52 1.10
C GLU A 113 -22.32 1.15 1.65
N ILE A 114 -22.30 0.58 2.86
CA ILE A 114 -21.07 0.26 3.61
C ILE A 114 -20.11 -0.62 2.78
N LEU A 115 -20.64 -1.54 1.98
CA LEU A 115 -19.82 -2.39 1.10
C LEU A 115 -19.08 -1.58 0.03
N VAL A 116 -19.78 -0.66 -0.65
CA VAL A 116 -19.18 0.19 -1.69
C VAL A 116 -18.16 1.15 -1.06
N LEU A 117 -18.48 1.70 0.12
CA LEU A 117 -17.55 2.52 0.89
C LEU A 117 -16.27 1.75 1.27
N SER A 118 -16.43 0.49 1.68
CA SER A 118 -15.32 -0.39 2.07
C SER A 118 -14.43 -0.77 0.88
N ILE A 119 -15.01 -1.04 -0.27
CA ILE A 119 -14.28 -1.34 -1.52
C ILE A 119 -13.51 -0.12 -2.00
N THR A 120 -14.16 1.05 -2.03
CA THR A 120 -13.51 2.30 -2.46
C THR A 120 -12.40 2.72 -1.49
N LEU A 121 -12.58 2.52 -0.19
CA LEU A 121 -11.53 2.71 0.82
C LEU A 121 -10.35 1.76 0.62
N SER A 122 -10.61 0.46 0.41
CA SER A 122 -9.58 -0.53 0.11
C SER A 122 -8.74 -0.11 -1.10
N LEU A 123 -9.40 0.33 -2.18
CA LEU A 123 -8.72 0.78 -3.39
C LEU A 123 -7.88 2.04 -3.14
N LEU A 124 -8.43 3.02 -2.43
CA LEU A 124 -7.73 4.25 -2.07
C LEU A 124 -6.49 3.95 -1.24
N VAL A 125 -6.63 3.20 -0.14
CA VAL A 125 -5.52 2.86 0.75
C VAL A 125 -4.43 2.09 0.02
N PHE A 126 -4.81 1.09 -0.79
CA PHE A 126 -3.84 0.36 -1.60
C PHE A 126 -3.09 1.27 -2.58
N SER A 127 -3.81 2.15 -3.28
CA SER A 127 -3.20 3.07 -4.23
C SER A 127 -2.22 4.04 -3.57
N VAL A 128 -2.49 4.53 -2.36
CA VAL A 128 -1.58 5.38 -1.56
C VAL A 128 -0.30 4.63 -1.18
N TYR A 129 -0.43 3.36 -0.77
CA TYR A 129 0.74 2.51 -0.48
C TYR A 129 1.61 2.33 -1.72
N ILE A 130 1.00 1.96 -2.85
CA ILE A 130 1.74 1.69 -4.09
C ILE A 130 2.30 2.97 -4.71
N HIS A 131 1.60 4.11 -4.59
CA HIS A 131 2.11 5.43 -4.95
C HIS A 131 3.45 5.69 -4.23
N SER A 132 3.46 5.50 -2.91
CA SER A 132 4.64 5.72 -2.07
C SER A 132 5.79 4.78 -2.45
N VAL A 133 5.48 3.51 -2.73
CA VAL A 133 6.48 2.50 -3.12
C VAL A 133 7.08 2.80 -4.49
N LEU A 134 6.24 2.97 -5.53
CA LEU A 134 6.70 3.09 -6.92
C LEU A 134 7.39 4.43 -7.21
N ASN A 135 7.03 5.50 -6.50
CA ASN A 135 7.70 6.79 -6.66
C ASN A 135 8.95 6.93 -5.76
N GLY A 136 9.18 5.98 -4.85
CA GLY A 136 10.29 6.01 -3.91
C GLY A 136 11.65 5.56 -4.48
N ASN A 137 12.71 5.93 -3.75
CA ASN A 137 14.08 5.51 -4.04
C ASN A 137 14.28 3.98 -3.96
N ASN A 138 13.49 3.28 -3.14
CA ASN A 138 13.59 1.83 -2.98
C ASN A 138 13.17 1.08 -4.26
N TYR A 139 12.09 1.52 -4.92
CA TYR A 139 11.70 0.96 -6.23
C TYR A 139 12.75 1.27 -7.30
N ALA A 140 13.26 2.51 -7.33
CA ALA A 140 14.32 2.89 -8.25
C ALA A 140 15.57 2.01 -8.05
N PHE A 141 15.97 1.77 -6.79
CA PHE A 141 17.11 0.92 -6.44
C PHE A 141 16.91 -0.54 -6.86
N ALA A 142 15.76 -1.13 -6.51
CA ALA A 142 15.49 -2.55 -6.75
C ALA A 142 15.28 -2.87 -8.24
N VAL A 143 14.61 -1.98 -8.98
CA VAL A 143 14.12 -2.27 -10.34
C VAL A 143 14.89 -1.55 -11.43
N LYS A 144 15.29 -0.28 -11.21
CA LYS A 144 16.01 0.52 -12.22
C LYS A 144 17.51 0.39 -11.99
N LYS A 145 18.14 -0.48 -12.80
CA LYS A 145 19.60 -0.61 -12.99
C LYS A 145 20.31 0.75 -12.89
N GLY A 146 21.12 0.90 -11.85
CA GLY A 146 22.03 2.02 -11.64
C GLY A 146 23.04 1.81 -10.50
N VAL A 147 23.11 0.62 -9.91
CA VAL A 147 24.04 0.27 -8.80
C VAL A 147 24.57 -1.16 -8.95
N HIS A 148 24.81 -1.56 -10.19
CA HIS A 148 25.45 -2.84 -10.51
C HIS A 148 26.75 -2.61 -11.27
N GLN A 149 27.48 -1.58 -10.85
CA GLN A 149 28.92 -1.49 -11.05
C GLN A 149 29.55 -1.86 -9.72
#